data_AF-A0A821TFF8-F1
#
_entry.id   AF-A0A821TFF8-F1
#
_cell.length_a   1.000
_cell.length_b   1.000
_cell.length_c   1.000
_cell.angle_alpha   90.00
_cell.angle_beta   90.00
_cell.angle_gamma   90.00
#
_symmetry.space_group_name_H-M   'P 1'
#
loop_
_entity.id
_entity.type
_entity.pdbx_description
1 polymer ?
#
loop_
_entity_poly.entity_id
_entity_poly.type
_entity_poly.pdbx_seq_one_letter_code
_entity_poly.pdbx_strand_id
1 'polypeptide(L)'
;MDKCFAVCGCDDLEGITNSDLDRFTDKIENVLNDEKGRRLFRNFMFSSNMKHGRRALDFWEHNERLLNYSMDADSVSFRNYLKDVGRLLDEAERIEELDFASVERLAAAHEGGSKEEIAEALKIIKLDITKALRREYFAFRLRFIPPKHQ
;
A
#
# COMPACT_ATOMS: atom_id res chain seq x y z
N MET A 1 6.28 7.17 35.79
CA MET A 1 7.45 6.46 35.22
C MET A 1 7.22 6.35 33.73
N ASP A 2 7.67 7.38 33.02
CA ASP A 2 7.56 7.47 31.58
C ASP A 2 8.52 6.46 30.95
N LYS A 3 7.96 5.44 30.31
CA LYS A 3 8.74 4.51 29.50
C LYS A 3 9.13 5.23 28.22
N CYS A 4 10.28 5.90 28.26
CA CYS A 4 10.99 6.31 27.06
C CYS A 4 11.30 5.06 26.23
N PHE A 5 10.55 4.88 25.14
CA PHE A 5 10.92 3.95 24.09
C PHE A 5 12.15 4.52 23.39
N ALA A 6 13.32 3.98 23.72
CA ALA A 6 14.53 4.17 22.93
C ALA A 6 14.31 3.50 21.57
N VAL A 7 13.66 4.21 20.66
CA VAL A 7 13.62 3.92 19.23
C VAL A 7 14.77 4.70 18.62
N CYS A 8 15.81 3.99 18.19
CA CYS A 8 16.88 4.56 17.37
C CYS A 8 16.24 5.01 16.04
N GLY A 9 15.85 6.28 15.96
CA GLY A 9 15.04 6.87 14.89
C GLY A 9 14.14 7.98 15.43
N CYS A 10 14.73 9.02 16.03
CA CYS A 10 13.99 10.10 16.70
C CYS A 10 13.08 10.92 15.74
N ASP A 11 13.25 10.78 14.43
CA ASP A 11 12.46 11.51 13.41
C ASP A 11 11.26 10.71 12.87
N ASP A 12 11.18 9.39 13.11
CA ASP A 12 10.13 8.54 12.50
C ASP A 12 8.73 8.80 13.09
N LEU A 13 8.67 9.31 14.32
CA LEU A 13 7.43 9.62 15.03
C LEU A 13 7.09 11.12 15.00
N GLU A 14 7.84 11.93 14.24
CA GLU A 14 7.56 13.36 14.16
C GLU A 14 6.14 13.60 13.62
N GLY A 15 5.32 14.28 14.43
CA GLY A 15 3.92 14.57 14.11
C GLY A 15 2.95 13.38 14.22
N ILE A 16 3.38 12.25 14.82
CA ILE A 16 2.55 11.08 15.14
C ILE A 16 2.13 11.14 16.61
N THR A 17 0.81 11.13 16.87
CA THR A 17 0.28 11.11 18.25
C THR A 17 0.11 9.69 18.78
N ASN A 18 -0.06 9.53 20.10
CA ASN A 18 -0.41 8.23 20.69
C ASN A 18 -1.76 7.70 20.16
N SER A 19 -2.71 8.59 19.87
CA SER A 19 -3.99 8.21 19.25
C SER A 19 -3.80 7.74 17.80
N ASP A 20 -2.85 8.30 17.07
CA ASP A 20 -2.49 7.83 15.72
C ASP A 20 -1.88 6.44 15.80
N LEU A 21 -0.97 6.18 16.74
CA LEU A 21 -0.36 4.85 16.93
C LEU A 21 -1.41 3.80 17.29
N ASP A 22 -2.32 4.11 18.22
CA ASP A 22 -3.42 3.20 18.59
C ASP A 22 -4.29 2.86 17.37
N ARG A 23 -4.71 3.88 16.61
CA ARG A 23 -5.47 3.71 15.37
C ARG A 23 -4.70 2.90 14.32
N PHE A 24 -3.42 3.20 14.08
CA PHE A 24 -2.58 2.53 13.09
C PHE A 24 -2.23 1.09 13.47
N THR A 25 -2.31 0.72 14.74
CA THR A 25 -2.03 -0.65 15.21
C THR A 25 -3.27 -1.50 15.41
N ASP A 26 -4.47 -0.95 15.15
CA ASP A 26 -5.73 -1.69 15.15
C ASP A 26 -5.86 -2.59 13.90
N LYS A 27 -5.91 -1.99 12.71
CA LYS A 27 -6.04 -2.70 11.42
C LYS A 27 -5.22 -2.03 10.29
N ILE A 28 -4.83 -2.83 9.31
CA ILE A 28 -3.93 -2.39 8.23
C ILE A 28 -4.54 -1.27 7.39
N GLU A 29 -5.87 -1.24 7.23
CA GLU A 29 -6.57 -0.22 6.47
C GLU A 29 -6.40 1.17 7.10
N ASN A 30 -6.25 1.26 8.42
CA ASN A 30 -5.99 2.53 9.10
C ASN A 30 -4.60 3.09 8.75
N VAL A 31 -3.63 2.21 8.47
CA VAL A 31 -2.30 2.58 8.00
C VAL A 31 -2.35 2.98 6.53
N LEU A 32 -2.97 2.14 5.69
CA LEU A 32 -2.93 2.29 4.24
C LEU A 32 -3.76 3.49 3.76
N ASN A 33 -4.90 3.78 4.39
CA ASN A 33 -5.75 4.90 3.98
C ASN A 33 -5.30 6.26 4.54
N ASP A 34 -4.26 6.31 5.39
CA ASP A 34 -3.75 7.53 6.00
C ASP A 34 -2.32 7.82 5.55
N GLU A 35 -2.04 9.03 5.06
CA GLU A 35 -0.70 9.39 4.58
C GLU A 35 0.37 9.30 5.67
N LYS A 36 0.05 9.73 6.91
CA LYS A 36 0.96 9.59 8.04
C LYS A 36 1.19 8.13 8.37
N GLY A 37 0.13 7.32 8.30
CA GLY A 37 0.19 5.86 8.47
C GLY A 37 1.14 5.21 7.47
N ARG A 38 0.96 5.48 6.18
CA ARG A 38 1.83 4.96 5.12
C ARG A 38 3.28 5.41 5.27
N ARG A 39 3.52 6.68 5.62
CA ARG A 39 4.88 7.20 5.87
C ARG A 39 5.55 6.44 7.02
N LEU A 40 4.87 6.33 8.16
CA LEU A 40 5.39 5.62 9.33
C LEU A 40 5.65 4.13 9.01
N PHE A 41 4.75 3.48 8.28
CA PHE A 41 4.89 2.08 7.89
C PHE A 41 6.04 1.86 6.90
N ARG A 42 6.22 2.77 5.93
CA ARG A 42 7.37 2.79 5.01
C ARG A 42 8.69 2.94 5.77
N ASN A 43 8.77 3.85 6.73
CA ASN A 43 9.98 4.05 7.55
C ASN A 43 10.30 2.82 8.39
N PHE A 44 9.29 2.18 8.99
CA PHE A 44 9.44 0.90 9.68
C PHE A 44 10.00 -0.19 8.75
N MET A 45 9.43 -0.34 7.55
CA MET A 45 9.92 -1.32 6.58
C MET A 45 11.31 -0.98 6.06
N PHE A 46 11.68 0.30 6.03
CA PHE A 46 13.04 0.75 5.70
C PHE A 46 14.04 0.31 6.76
N SER A 47 13.81 0.70 8.03
CA SER A 47 14.69 0.34 9.15
C SER A 47 14.76 -1.15 9.43
N SER A 48 13.69 -1.90 9.12
CA SER A 48 13.63 -3.36 9.26
C SER A 48 14.13 -4.13 8.02
N ASN A 49 14.68 -3.44 7.01
CA ASN A 49 15.19 -4.03 5.76
C ASN A 49 14.15 -4.90 4.99
N MET A 50 12.86 -4.56 5.09
CA MET A 50 11.75 -5.26 4.43
C MET A 50 11.56 -4.75 2.99
N LYS A 51 12.51 -5.08 2.10
CA LYS A 51 12.52 -4.58 0.70
C LYS A 51 11.28 -4.98 -0.11
N HIS A 52 10.74 -6.18 0.13
CA HIS A 52 9.55 -6.68 -0.58
C HIS A 52 8.30 -5.90 -0.14
N GLY A 53 8.05 -5.78 1.16
CA GLY A 53 6.95 -4.96 1.69
C GLY A 53 6.98 -3.51 1.21
N ARG A 54 8.15 -2.88 1.06
CA ARG A 54 8.23 -1.52 0.48
C ARG A 54 7.77 -1.47 -0.96
N ARG A 55 8.22 -2.41 -1.80
CA ARG A 55 7.76 -2.53 -3.20
C ARG A 55 6.25 -2.75 -3.25
N ALA A 56 5.73 -3.61 -2.37
CA ALA A 56 4.30 -3.86 -2.29
C ALA A 56 3.50 -2.61 -1.87
N LEU A 57 4.03 -1.79 -0.96
CA LEU A 57 3.40 -0.53 -0.56
C LEU A 57 3.43 0.51 -1.69
N ASP A 58 4.54 0.64 -2.40
CA ASP A 58 4.66 1.56 -3.53
C ASP A 58 3.69 1.16 -4.67
N PHE A 59 3.56 -0.14 -4.94
CA PHE A 59 2.57 -0.69 -5.86
C PHE A 59 1.13 -0.43 -5.40
N TRP A 60 0.84 -0.63 -4.11
CA TRP A 60 -0.47 -0.32 -3.51
C TRP A 60 -0.84 1.15 -3.70
N GLU A 61 0.10 2.08 -3.46
CA GLU A 61 -0.12 3.52 -3.66
C GLU A 61 -0.35 3.87 -5.13
N HIS A 62 0.37 3.23 -6.06
CA HIS A 62 0.14 3.42 -7.49
C HIS A 62 -1.26 2.94 -7.90
N ASN A 63 -1.66 1.76 -7.46
CA ASN A 63 -3.00 1.21 -7.68
C ASN A 63 -4.10 2.14 -7.11
N GLU A 64 -3.92 2.69 -5.91
CA GLU A 64 -4.87 3.65 -5.32
C GLU A 64 -5.01 4.93 -6.14
N ARG A 65 -3.90 5.48 -6.67
CA ARG A 65 -3.97 6.67 -7.51
C ARG A 65 -4.79 6.42 -8.78
N LEU A 66 -4.66 5.24 -9.37
CA LEU A 66 -5.42 4.83 -10.55
C LEU A 66 -6.91 4.61 -10.23
N LEU A 67 -7.23 4.04 -9.06
CA LEU A 67 -8.62 3.90 -8.60
C LEU A 67 -9.31 5.25 -8.36
N ASN A 68 -8.55 6.24 -7.87
CA ASN A 68 -9.05 7.58 -7.59
C ASN A 68 -8.90 8.54 -8.78
N TYR A 69 -8.54 8.03 -9.96
CA TYR A 69 -8.34 8.86 -11.15
C TYR A 69 -9.67 9.49 -11.62
N SER A 70 -9.82 10.80 -11.43
CA SER A 70 -10.92 11.58 -11.99
C SER A 70 -10.69 11.80 -13.48
N MET A 71 -11.69 11.47 -14.29
CA MET A 71 -11.70 11.85 -15.70
C MET A 71 -12.49 13.13 -15.84
N ASP A 72 -11.81 14.26 -15.72
CA ASP A 72 -12.31 15.44 -16.41
C ASP A 72 -12.14 15.18 -17.91
N ALA A 73 -13.19 15.48 -18.68
CA ALA A 73 -13.64 14.79 -19.89
C ALA A 73 -12.79 14.93 -21.18
N ASP A 74 -11.46 14.93 -21.07
CA ASP A 74 -10.55 15.01 -22.22
C ASP A 74 -9.99 13.63 -22.62
N SER A 75 -9.98 13.34 -23.92
CA SER A 75 -9.42 12.09 -24.48
C SER A 75 -7.93 11.89 -24.19
N VAL A 76 -7.19 12.98 -23.97
CA VAL A 76 -5.79 12.96 -23.52
C VAL A 76 -5.67 12.41 -22.10
N SER A 77 -6.65 12.69 -21.23
CA SER A 77 -6.66 12.18 -19.85
C SER A 77 -6.84 10.67 -19.81
N PHE A 78 -7.62 10.09 -20.73
CA PHE A 78 -7.80 8.63 -20.79
C PHE A 78 -6.57 7.90 -21.32
N ARG A 79 -5.90 8.44 -22.34
CA ARG A 79 -4.67 7.82 -22.88
C ARG A 79 -3.56 7.79 -21.83
N ASN A 80 -3.43 8.85 -21.03
CA ASN A 80 -2.48 8.89 -19.94
C ASN A 80 -2.83 7.88 -18.85
N TYR A 81 -4.11 7.73 -18.51
CA TYR A 81 -4.59 6.70 -17.60
C TYR A 81 -4.20 5.28 -18.07
N LEU A 82 -4.47 4.93 -19.33
CA LEU A 82 -4.08 3.63 -19.88
C LEU A 82 -2.56 3.43 -19.87
N LYS A 83 -1.78 4.49 -20.13
CA LYS A 83 -0.32 4.40 -20.04
C LYS A 83 0.15 4.11 -18.62
N ASP A 84 -0.46 4.74 -17.62
CA ASP A 84 -0.12 4.50 -16.21
C ASP A 84 -0.59 3.13 -15.72
N VAL A 85 -1.73 2.62 -16.20
CA VAL A 85 -2.14 1.22 -15.99
C VAL A 85 -1.12 0.25 -16.60
N GLY A 86 -0.60 0.54 -17.79
CA GLY A 86 0.47 -0.27 -18.39
C GLY A 86 1.75 -0.30 -17.54
N ARG A 87 2.13 0.82 -16.95
CA ARG A 87 3.25 0.86 -15.99
C ARG A 87 2.97 0.05 -14.73
N LEU A 88 1.74 0.08 -14.24
CA LEU A 88 1.34 -0.76 -13.10
C LEU A 88 1.47 -2.24 -13.46
N LEU A 89 1.11 -2.67 -14.67
CA LEU A 89 1.31 -4.05 -15.12
C LEU A 89 2.80 -4.43 -15.13
N ASP A 90 3.68 -3.56 -15.64
CA ASP A 90 5.14 -3.79 -15.60
C ASP A 90 5.70 -3.88 -14.16
N GLU A 91 5.07 -3.18 -13.21
CA GLU A 91 5.41 -3.24 -11.78
C GLU A 91 4.91 -4.53 -11.13
N ALA A 92 3.73 -5.03 -11.54
CA ALA A 92 3.09 -6.22 -10.98
C ALA A 92 3.98 -7.47 -11.13
N GLU A 93 4.71 -7.59 -12.24
CA GLU A 93 5.69 -8.68 -12.47
C GLU A 93 6.76 -8.79 -11.37
N ARG A 94 7.00 -7.70 -10.62
CA ARG A 94 8.03 -7.64 -9.57
C ARG A 94 7.48 -7.88 -8.17
N ILE A 95 6.18 -8.16 -8.05
CA ILE A 95 5.49 -8.45 -6.79
C ILE A 95 5.12 -9.94 -6.77
N GLU A 96 5.92 -10.74 -6.07
CA GLU A 96 5.78 -12.20 -6.03
C GLU A 96 4.46 -12.66 -5.41
N GLU A 97 3.86 -11.82 -4.55
CA GLU A 97 2.64 -12.12 -3.81
C GLU A 97 1.34 -11.84 -4.59
N LEU A 98 1.41 -11.24 -5.78
CA LEU A 98 0.22 -11.00 -6.60
C LEU A 98 -0.26 -12.29 -7.26
N ASP A 99 -1.58 -12.51 -7.21
CA ASP A 99 -2.20 -13.62 -7.91
C ASP A 99 -2.17 -13.39 -9.42
N PHE A 100 -1.68 -14.39 -10.15
CA PHE A 100 -1.54 -14.32 -11.60
C PHE A 100 -2.88 -14.04 -12.30
N ALA A 101 -4.00 -14.62 -11.83
CA ALA A 101 -5.30 -14.39 -12.44
C ALA A 101 -5.79 -12.95 -12.23
N SER A 102 -5.46 -12.34 -11.09
CA SER A 102 -5.74 -10.91 -10.85
C SER A 102 -4.97 -9.99 -11.81
N VAL A 103 -3.70 -10.31 -12.09
CA VAL A 103 -2.86 -9.54 -13.03
C VAL A 103 -3.34 -9.70 -14.47
N GLU A 104 -3.61 -10.94 -14.90
CA GLU A 104 -4.15 -11.23 -16.24
C GLU A 104 -5.48 -10.53 -16.49
N ARG A 105 -6.33 -10.46 -15.47
CA ARG A 105 -7.60 -9.73 -15.56
C ARG A 105 -7.40 -8.25 -15.81
N LEU A 106 -6.40 -7.64 -15.17
CA LEU A 106 -6.06 -6.23 -15.42
C LEU A 106 -5.49 -6.05 -16.82
N ALA A 107 -4.63 -6.97 -17.29
CA ALA A 107 -4.08 -6.93 -18.64
C ALA A 107 -5.18 -6.99 -19.71
N ALA A 108 -6.11 -7.94 -19.59
CA ALA A 108 -7.25 -8.05 -20.51
C ALA A 108 -8.14 -6.79 -20.51
N ALA A 109 -8.42 -6.23 -19.32
CA ALA A 109 -9.19 -4.99 -19.21
C ALA A 109 -8.46 -3.78 -19.82
N HIS A 110 -7.14 -3.73 -19.67
CA HIS A 110 -6.28 -2.71 -20.26
C HIS A 110 -6.28 -2.77 -21.79
N GLU A 111 -6.15 -3.96 -22.36
CA GLU A 111 -6.23 -4.20 -23.82
C GLU A 111 -7.60 -3.84 -24.38
N GLY A 112 -8.68 -4.15 -23.64
CA GLY A 112 -10.05 -3.77 -24.00
C GLY A 112 -10.33 -2.27 -23.90
N GLY A 113 -9.49 -1.51 -23.20
CA GLY A 113 -9.65 -0.07 -23.00
C GLY A 113 -10.92 0.31 -22.23
N SER A 114 -11.48 -0.61 -21.44
CA SER A 114 -12.69 -0.38 -20.65
C SER A 114 -12.31 0.13 -19.26
N LYS A 115 -12.65 1.40 -18.95
CA LYS A 115 -12.31 2.00 -17.66
C LYS A 115 -12.96 1.25 -16.51
N GLU A 116 -14.23 0.89 -16.67
CA GLU A 116 -15.00 0.18 -15.66
C GLU A 116 -14.38 -1.18 -15.35
N GLU A 117 -13.97 -1.93 -16.37
CA GLU A 117 -13.31 -3.22 -16.18
C GLU A 117 -11.93 -3.08 -15.55
N ILE A 118 -11.16 -2.05 -15.94
CA ILE A 118 -9.88 -1.74 -15.31
C ILE A 118 -10.10 -1.41 -13.83
N ALA A 119 -11.09 -0.56 -13.50
CA ALA A 119 -11.38 -0.19 -12.12
C ALA A 119 -11.78 -1.40 -11.27
N GLU A 120 -12.57 -2.35 -11.81
CA GLU A 120 -12.90 -3.60 -11.11
C GLU A 120 -11.66 -4.49 -10.91
N ALA A 121 -10.78 -4.60 -11.91
CA ALA A 121 -9.53 -5.35 -11.77
C ALA A 121 -8.60 -4.72 -10.71
N LEU A 122 -8.45 -3.40 -10.71
CA LEU A 122 -7.66 -2.66 -9.72
C LEU A 122 -8.20 -2.83 -8.28
N LYS A 123 -9.53 -2.97 -8.09
CA LYS A 123 -10.11 -3.29 -6.78
C LYS A 123 -9.72 -4.67 -6.29
N ILE A 124 -9.67 -5.66 -7.18
CA ILE A 124 -9.24 -7.02 -6.84
C ILE A 124 -7.74 -7.00 -6.48
N ILE A 125 -6.92 -6.38 -7.31
CA ILE A 125 -5.49 -6.23 -7.06
C ILE A 125 -5.22 -5.51 -5.73
N LYS A 126 -5.99 -4.47 -5.39
CA LYS A 126 -5.92 -3.79 -4.08
C LYS A 126 -6.08 -4.78 -2.93
N LEU A 127 -7.03 -5.70 -3.03
CA LEU A 127 -7.24 -6.71 -1.98
C LEU A 127 -6.05 -7.64 -1.85
N ASP A 128 -5.48 -8.08 -2.98
CA ASP A 128 -4.35 -9.00 -2.99
C ASP A 128 -3.08 -8.35 -2.45
N ILE A 129 -2.75 -7.12 -2.88
CA ILE A 129 -1.60 -6.41 -2.35
C ILE A 129 -1.76 -6.02 -0.87
N THR A 130 -3.00 -5.76 -0.42
CA THR A 130 -3.28 -5.55 1.01
C THR A 130 -3.03 -6.83 1.82
N LYS A 131 -3.33 -8.02 1.27
CA LYS A 131 -3.00 -9.30 1.91
C LYS A 131 -1.49 -9.51 1.97
N ALA A 132 -0.76 -9.18 0.90
CA ALA A 132 0.70 -9.31 0.85
C ALA A 132 1.38 -8.49 1.97
N LEU A 133 0.89 -7.28 2.23
CA LEU A 133 1.41 -6.38 3.27
C LEU A 133 1.08 -6.81 4.71
N ARG A 134 0.27 -7.86 4.92
CA ARG A 134 -0.13 -8.28 6.28
C ARG A 134 1.04 -8.76 7.13
N ARG A 135 2.05 -9.37 6.52
CA ARG A 135 3.23 -9.86 7.24
C ARG A 135 4.01 -8.69 7.85
N GLU A 136 4.31 -7.68 7.04
CA GLU A 136 4.97 -6.46 7.48
C GLU A 136 4.11 -5.68 8.47
N TYR A 137 2.80 -5.62 8.24
CA TYR A 137 1.86 -4.99 9.16
C TYR A 137 1.86 -5.67 10.53
N PHE A 138 1.91 -7.01 10.59
CA PHE A 138 2.00 -7.72 11.85
C PHE A 138 3.30 -7.37 12.61
N ALA A 139 4.44 -7.34 11.91
CA ALA A 139 5.71 -6.93 12.51
C ALA A 139 5.69 -5.45 12.97
N PHE A 140 5.05 -4.59 12.19
CA PHE A 140 4.80 -3.19 12.53
C PHE A 140 3.99 -3.06 13.82
N ARG A 141 2.89 -3.81 13.97
CA ARG A 141 2.11 -3.82 15.21
C ARG A 141 2.93 -4.23 16.41
N LEU A 142 3.70 -5.32 16.29
CA LEU A 142 4.55 -5.82 17.39
C LEU A 142 5.59 -4.82 17.84
N ARG A 143 6.05 -3.92 16.95
CA ARG A 143 7.00 -2.86 17.28
C ARG A 143 6.45 -1.84 18.30
N PHE A 144 5.15 -1.58 18.24
CA PHE A 144 4.46 -0.55 19.04
C PHE A 144 3.57 -1.13 20.14
N ILE A 145 3.03 -2.34 19.94
CA ILE A 145 2.30 -3.12 20.93
C ILE A 145 3.01 -4.46 21.11
N PRO A 146 4.10 -4.51 21.90
CA PRO A 146 4.73 -5.76 22.25
C PRO A 146 3.71 -6.65 22.98
N PRO A 147 3.69 -7.97 22.73
CA PRO A 147 2.86 -8.88 23.51
C PRO A 147 3.21 -8.71 24.99
N LYS A 148 2.20 -8.50 25.86
CA LYS A 148 2.41 -8.64 27.30
C LYS A 148 2.88 -10.08 27.52
N HIS A 149 4.05 -10.23 28.13
CA HIS A 149 4.75 -11.50 28.36
C HIS A 149 3.80 -12.69 28.58
N GLN A 150 4.02 -13.77 27.82
CA GLN A 150 3.65 -15.13 28.22
C GLN A 150 4.46 -15.52 29.46
#